data_AF-A0A2I1L6S1-F1
#
_entry.id   AF-A0A2I1L6S1-F1
#
_cell.length_a   1.000
_cell.length_b   1.000
_cell.length_c   1.000
_cell.angle_alpha   90.00
_cell.angle_beta   90.00
_cell.angle_gamma   90.00
#
_symmetry.space_group_name_H-M   'P 1'
#
loop_
_entity.id
_entity.type
_entity.pdbx_description
1 polymer ?
#
loop_
_entity_poly.entity_id
_entity_poly.type
_entity_poly.pdbx_seq_one_letter_code
_entity_poly.pdbx_strand_id
1 'polypeptide(L)'
;MKNIVNAISQSVSLAIIIWVIMGAIYTQDWTYVSMLASVIFFGAVIGGSSVIYEYSAWPLLAKVAIHFTVSLLAFLLMSISNHWIPFDLAILVGATLQFALIFFAIWTCYYFYNRHKINKINRFLKKKND
;
A
#
# COMPACT_ATOMS: atom_id res chain seq x y z
N MET A 1 13.97 11.59 -15.24
CA MET A 1 13.59 11.10 -13.89
C MET A 1 12.33 10.24 -13.89
N LYS A 2 11.15 10.71 -14.37
CA LYS A 2 9.91 9.89 -14.38
C LYS A 2 10.05 8.52 -15.05
N ASN A 3 10.73 8.43 -16.19
CA ASN A 3 10.95 7.16 -16.89
C ASN A 3 11.84 6.19 -16.10
N ILE A 4 12.83 6.70 -15.37
CA ILE A 4 13.73 5.91 -14.53
C ILE A 4 12.98 5.41 -13.29
N VAL A 5 12.20 6.27 -12.63
CA VAL A 5 11.38 5.89 -11.46
C VAL A 5 10.34 4.83 -11.84
N ASN A 6 9.68 5.00 -12.99
CA ASN A 6 8.72 4.01 -13.47
C ASN A 6 9.40 2.68 -13.82
N ALA A 7 10.56 2.71 -14.48
CA ALA A 7 11.33 1.51 -14.78
C ALA A 7 11.76 0.78 -13.49
N ILE A 8 12.31 1.50 -12.51
CA ILE A 8 12.69 0.94 -11.20
C ILE A 8 11.48 0.32 -10.50
N SER A 9 10.34 1.02 -10.45
CA SER A 9 9.12 0.50 -9.82
C SER A 9 8.60 -0.77 -10.49
N GLN A 10 8.67 -0.85 -11.82
CA GLN A 10 8.30 -2.04 -12.59
C GLN A 10 9.27 -3.20 -12.32
N SER A 11 10.58 -2.93 -12.29
CA SER A 11 11.60 -3.93 -11.98
C SER A 11 11.45 -4.49 -10.56
N VAL A 12 11.15 -3.65 -9.56
CA VAL A 12 10.87 -4.09 -8.18
C VAL A 12 9.64 -5.00 -8.13
N SER A 13 8.57 -4.61 -8.82
CA SER A 13 7.33 -5.41 -8.88
C SER A 13 7.59 -6.79 -9.49
N LEU A 14 8.34 -6.83 -10.60
CA LEU A 14 8.74 -8.07 -11.25
C LEU A 14 9.63 -8.95 -10.36
N ALA A 15 10.59 -8.34 -9.66
CA ALA A 15 11.48 -9.05 -8.74
C ALA A 15 10.71 -9.72 -7.59
N ILE A 16 9.71 -9.03 -7.02
CA ILE A 16 8.84 -9.59 -5.97
C ILE A 16 8.03 -10.77 -6.51
N ILE A 17 7.46 -10.66 -7.72
CA ILE A 17 6.70 -11.75 -8.35
C ILE A 17 7.58 -12.99 -8.55
N ILE A 18 8.80 -12.82 -9.08
CA ILE A 18 9.73 -13.92 -9.29
C ILE A 18 10.12 -14.55 -7.94
N TRP A 19 10.44 -13.73 -6.94
CA TRP A 19 10.79 -14.20 -5.60
C TRP A 19 9.66 -15.03 -4.96
N VAL A 20 8.42 -14.55 -5.09
CA VAL A 20 7.21 -15.26 -4.62
C VAL A 20 7.07 -16.63 -5.30
N ILE A 21 7.18 -16.69 -6.63
CA ILE A 21 7.01 -17.94 -7.40
C ILE A 21 8.13 -18.92 -7.07
N MET A 22 9.39 -18.46 -7.08
CA MET A 22 10.54 -19.31 -6.80
C MET A 22 10.49 -19.84 -5.36
N GLY A 23 10.19 -19.00 -4.38
CA GLY A 23 10.07 -19.46 -3.01
C GLY A 23 8.92 -20.47 -2.84
N ALA A 24 7.80 -20.33 -3.57
CA ALA A 24 6.69 -21.28 -3.53
C ALA A 24 7.04 -22.65 -4.14
N ILE A 25 7.93 -22.69 -5.14
CA ILE A 25 8.39 -23.94 -5.76
C ILE A 25 9.42 -24.64 -4.86
N TYR A 26 10.38 -23.88 -4.33
CA TYR A 26 11.57 -24.45 -3.69
C TYR A 26 11.47 -24.56 -2.16
N THR A 27 10.58 -23.81 -1.51
CA THR A 27 10.47 -23.80 -0.04
C THR A 27 9.26 -24.62 0.40
N GLN A 28 9.51 -25.83 0.89
CA GLN A 28 8.48 -26.73 1.44
C GLN A 28 8.28 -26.50 2.96
N ASP A 29 8.32 -25.24 3.39
CA ASP A 29 8.11 -24.84 4.78
C ASP A 29 6.73 -24.19 4.94
N TRP A 30 5.94 -24.66 5.91
CA TRP A 30 4.64 -24.09 6.26
C TRP A 30 4.73 -22.60 6.62
N THR A 31 5.85 -22.20 7.22
CA THR A 31 6.14 -20.81 7.55
C THR A 31 6.16 -19.95 6.29
N TYR A 32 6.85 -20.41 5.23
CA TYR A 32 6.93 -19.69 3.96
C TYR A 32 5.54 -19.53 3.32
N VAL A 33 4.74 -20.60 3.29
CA VAL A 33 3.38 -20.56 2.72
C VAL A 33 2.49 -19.58 3.50
N SER A 34 2.59 -19.55 4.83
CA SER A 34 1.82 -18.62 5.67
C SER A 34 2.19 -17.16 5.44
N MET A 35 3.50 -16.86 5.27
CA MET A 35 4.00 -15.53 4.95
C MET A 35 3.55 -15.08 3.56
N LEU A 36 3.57 -15.99 2.58
CA LEU A 36 3.12 -15.68 1.23
C LEU A 36 1.62 -15.35 1.19
N ALA A 37 0.78 -16.20 1.78
CA ALA A 37 -0.66 -15.97 1.84
C ALA A 37 -0.99 -14.64 2.53
N SER A 38 -0.24 -14.34 3.60
CA SER A 38 -0.32 -13.11 4.37
C SER A 38 0.00 -11.86 3.57
N VAL A 39 1.09 -11.87 2.80
CA VAL A 39 1.47 -10.73 1.94
C VAL A 39 0.46 -10.51 0.81
N ILE A 40 -0.04 -11.60 0.20
CA ILE A 40 -1.07 -11.51 -0.85
C ILE A 40 -2.36 -10.93 -0.27
N PHE A 41 -2.81 -11.44 0.88
CA PHE A 41 -3.98 -10.93 1.59
C PHE A 41 -3.82 -9.44 1.92
N PHE A 42 -2.70 -9.07 2.50
CA PHE A 42 -2.41 -7.70 2.88
C PHE A 42 -2.40 -6.75 1.68
N GLY A 43 -1.73 -7.16 0.59
CA GLY A 43 -1.72 -6.42 -0.67
C GLY A 43 -3.12 -6.25 -1.28
N ALA A 44 -3.94 -7.31 -1.26
CA ALA A 44 -5.32 -7.26 -1.74
C ALA A 44 -6.19 -6.31 -0.89
N VAL A 45 -6.02 -6.29 0.43
CA VAL A 45 -6.77 -5.39 1.33
C VAL A 45 -6.38 -3.93 1.11
N ILE A 46 -5.09 -3.61 1.04
CA ILE A 46 -4.63 -2.23 0.76
C ILE A 46 -5.08 -1.80 -0.63
N GLY A 47 -4.83 -2.62 -1.65
CA GLY A 47 -5.22 -2.33 -3.02
C GLY A 47 -6.74 -2.14 -3.16
N GLY A 48 -7.53 -3.05 -2.60
CA GLY A 48 -8.99 -3.02 -2.64
C GLY A 48 -9.58 -1.82 -1.89
N SER A 49 -9.06 -1.51 -0.69
CA SER A 49 -9.54 -0.36 0.08
C SER A 49 -9.20 0.99 -0.58
N SER A 50 -8.18 1.04 -1.45
CA SER A 50 -7.88 2.24 -2.24
C SER A 50 -8.98 2.64 -3.23
N VAL A 51 -9.90 1.74 -3.58
CA VAL A 51 -11.07 2.05 -4.43
C VAL A 51 -11.97 3.12 -3.79
N ILE A 52 -11.92 3.29 -2.46
CA ILE A 52 -12.68 4.33 -1.76
C ILE A 52 -12.39 5.75 -2.26
N TYR A 53 -11.22 5.99 -2.88
CA TYR A 53 -10.88 7.29 -3.43
C TYR A 53 -11.69 7.66 -4.67
N GLU A 54 -12.22 6.67 -5.39
CA GLU A 54 -13.04 6.87 -6.60
C GLU A 54 -14.44 7.38 -6.29
N TYR A 55 -14.98 7.07 -5.10
CA TYR A 55 -16.30 7.51 -4.68
C TYR A 55 -16.33 9.01 -4.35
N SER A 56 -16.93 9.85 -5.19
CA SER A 56 -16.90 11.32 -5.03
C SER A 56 -17.64 11.86 -3.79
N ALA A 57 -18.58 11.09 -3.23
CA ALA A 57 -19.49 11.58 -2.20
C ALA A 57 -18.85 11.81 -0.81
N TRP A 58 -17.69 11.20 -0.53
CA TRP A 58 -17.09 11.21 0.82
C TRP A 58 -15.94 12.22 0.91
N PRO A 59 -15.80 12.94 2.04
CA PRO A 59 -14.69 13.86 2.24
C PRO A 59 -13.35 13.11 2.24
N LEU A 60 -12.29 13.78 1.78
CA LEU A 60 -10.95 13.18 1.67
C LEU A 60 -10.48 12.58 3.00
N LEU A 61 -10.73 13.27 4.11
CA LEU A 61 -10.35 12.78 5.45
C LEU A 61 -11.01 11.44 5.79
N ALA A 62 -12.30 11.26 5.46
CA ALA A 62 -13.00 10.00 5.73
C ALA A 62 -12.44 8.85 4.87
N LYS A 63 -12.13 9.13 3.60
CA LYS A 63 -11.48 8.16 2.70
C LYS A 63 -10.12 7.72 3.22
N VAL A 64 -9.31 8.68 3.69
CA VAL A 64 -7.99 8.41 4.29
C VAL A 64 -8.13 7.63 5.57
N ALA A 65 -9.04 8.01 6.46
CA ALA A 65 -9.26 7.32 7.73
C ALA A 65 -9.66 5.85 7.51
N ILE A 66 -10.55 5.57 6.55
CA ILE A 66 -10.95 4.20 6.24
C ILE A 66 -9.79 3.42 5.63
N HIS A 67 -9.12 3.96 4.61
CA HIS A 67 -7.98 3.28 3.97
C HIS A 67 -6.89 2.98 5.01
N PHE A 68 -6.55 3.95 5.86
CA PHE A 68 -5.58 3.77 6.94
C PHE A 68 -6.02 2.69 7.93
N THR A 69 -7.25 2.76 8.43
CA THR A 69 -7.76 1.83 9.46
C THR A 69 -7.80 0.40 8.95
N VAL A 70 -8.35 0.19 7.74
CA VAL A 70 -8.41 -1.13 7.11
C VAL A 70 -7.02 -1.70 6.87
N SER A 71 -6.08 -0.86 6.40
CA SER A 71 -4.69 -1.27 6.19
C SER A 71 -3.98 -1.61 7.49
N LEU A 72 -4.17 -0.80 8.54
CA LEU A 72 -3.57 -1.03 9.86
C LEU A 72 -4.08 -2.35 10.47
N LEU A 73 -5.39 -2.58 10.44
CA LEU A 73 -5.98 -3.81 10.97
C LEU A 73 -5.47 -5.05 10.22
N ALA A 74 -5.36 -4.98 8.89
CA ALA A 74 -4.80 -6.06 8.09
C ALA A 74 -3.32 -6.31 8.43
N PHE A 75 -2.53 -5.25 8.65
CA PHE A 75 -1.13 -5.36 9.05
C PHE A 75 -0.97 -6.01 10.43
N LEU A 76 -1.77 -5.59 11.42
CA LEU A 76 -1.73 -6.15 12.77
C LEU A 76 -2.17 -7.62 12.77
N LEU A 77 -3.25 -7.95 12.06
CA LEU A 77 -3.73 -9.33 11.91
C LEU A 77 -2.65 -10.22 11.29
N MET A 78 -2.03 -9.75 10.21
CA MET A 78 -0.92 -10.42 9.55
C MET A 78 0.27 -10.61 10.49
N SER A 79 0.68 -9.56 11.19
CA SER A 79 1.88 -9.57 12.04
C SER A 79 1.73 -10.53 13.22
N ILE A 80 0.54 -10.60 13.82
CA ILE A 80 0.23 -11.54 14.91
C ILE A 80 0.15 -12.98 14.36
N SER A 81 -0.53 -13.18 13.22
CA SER A 81 -0.71 -14.52 12.63
C SER A 81 0.62 -15.16 12.23
N ASN A 82 1.56 -14.36 11.70
CA ASN A 82 2.90 -14.83 11.34
C ASN A 82 3.91 -14.75 12.49
N HIS A 83 3.48 -14.41 13.71
CA HIS A 83 4.36 -14.30 14.89
C HIS A 83 5.53 -13.31 14.69
N TRP A 84 5.34 -12.27 13.88
CA TRP A 84 6.36 -11.24 13.62
C TRP A 84 6.60 -10.34 14.83
N ILE A 85 5.54 -10.08 15.59
CA ILE A 85 5.59 -9.30 16.81
C ILE A 85 4.91 -10.08 17.94
N PRO A 86 5.47 -10.06 19.16
CA PRO A 86 4.78 -10.60 20.32
C PRO A 86 3.52 -9.77 20.62
N PHE A 87 2.53 -10.41 21.25
CA PHE A 87 1.30 -9.76 21.68
C PHE A 87 1.54 -8.96 22.98
N ASP A 88 2.34 -7.90 22.85
CA ASP A 88 2.70 -6.97 23.91
C ASP A 88 2.22 -5.55 23.55
N LEU A 89 1.66 -4.84 24.53
CA LEU A 89 1.03 -3.54 24.29
C LEU A 89 2.04 -2.48 23.82
N ALA A 90 3.25 -2.45 24.39
CA ALA A 90 4.26 -1.47 24.02
C ALA A 90 4.73 -1.72 22.57
N ILE A 91 4.91 -2.98 22.20
CA ILE A 91 5.30 -3.38 20.85
C ILE A 91 4.19 -3.09 19.84
N LEU A 92 2.92 -3.36 20.17
CA LEU A 92 1.77 -3.04 19.31
C LEU A 92 1.62 -1.54 19.05
N VAL A 93 1.82 -0.71 20.07
CA VAL A 93 1.81 0.76 19.93
C VAL A 93 2.96 1.21 19.03
N GLY A 94 4.18 0.69 19.25
CA GLY A 94 5.34 0.98 18.41
C GLY A 94 5.12 0.61 16.94
N ALA A 95 4.60 -0.59 16.68
CA ALA A 95 4.29 -1.08 15.34
C ALA A 95 3.22 -0.23 14.65
N THR A 96 2.19 0.20 15.40
CA THR A 96 1.13 1.08 14.88
C THR A 96 1.66 2.45 14.49
N LEU A 97 2.52 3.05 15.33
CA LEU A 97 3.15 4.34 15.03
C LEU A 97 4.07 4.25 13.80
N GLN A 98 4.89 3.20 13.72
CA GLN A 98 5.76 2.97 12.57
C GLN A 98 4.94 2.78 11.28
N PHE A 99 3.86 1.99 11.35
CA PHE A 99 2.96 1.81 10.23
C PHE A 99 2.32 3.13 9.79
N ALA A 100 1.84 3.95 10.73
CA ALA A 100 1.26 5.25 10.44
C ALA A 100 2.26 6.18 9.73
N LEU A 101 3.49 6.26 10.22
CA LEU A 101 4.54 7.09 9.59
C LEU A 101 4.79 6.69 8.13
N ILE A 102 4.94 5.39 7.87
CA ILE A 102 5.17 4.87 6.51
C ILE A 102 3.95 5.12 5.63
N PHE A 103 2.75 4.80 6.12
CA PHE A 103 1.50 4.97 5.38
C PHE A 103 1.30 6.43 4.97
N PHE A 104 1.43 7.37 5.91
CA PHE A 104 1.23 8.79 5.62
C PHE A 104 2.32 9.36 4.70
N ALA A 105 3.57 8.90 4.82
CA ALA A 105 4.64 9.28 3.90
C ALA A 105 4.34 8.86 2.45
N ILE A 106 3.91 7.62 2.24
CA ILE A 106 3.53 7.09 0.93
C ILE A 106 2.29 7.83 0.42
N TRP A 107 1.24 7.93 1.23
CA TRP A 107 0.01 8.60 0.86
C TRP A 107 0.23 10.06 0.44
N THR A 108 1.08 10.78 1.16
CA THR A 108 1.41 12.18 0.87
C THR A 108 2.12 12.32 -0.47
N CYS A 109 3.07 11.42 -0.77
CA CYS A 109 3.72 11.36 -2.09
C CYS A 109 2.67 11.18 -3.21
N TYR A 110 1.75 10.22 -3.05
CA TYR A 110 0.68 9.98 -4.02
C TYR A 110 -0.30 11.15 -4.13
N TYR A 111 -0.64 11.80 -3.02
CA TYR A 111 -1.50 12.98 -3.00
C TYR A 111 -0.92 14.11 -3.85
N PHE A 112 0.35 14.46 -3.64
CA PHE A 112 1.00 15.52 -4.42
C PHE A 112 1.17 15.14 -5.89
N TYR A 113 1.54 13.88 -6.17
CA TYR A 113 1.64 13.37 -7.53
C TYR A 113 0.31 13.50 -8.29
N ASN A 114 -0.79 13.06 -7.68
CA ASN A 114 -2.12 13.12 -8.29
C ASN A 114 -2.62 14.56 -8.42
N ARG A 115 -2.41 15.41 -7.41
CA ARG A 115 -2.75 16.85 -7.49
C ARG A 115 -2.01 17.54 -8.64
N HIS A 116 -0.73 17.24 -8.83
CA HIS A 116 0.05 17.78 -9.96
C HIS A 116 -0.50 17.30 -11.31
N LYS A 117 -0.88 16.02 -11.41
CA LYS A 117 -1.47 15.43 -12.64
C LYS A 117 -2.80 16.09 -12.99
N ILE A 118 -3.69 16.27 -12.01
CA ILE A 118 -4.99 16.94 -12.19
C ILE A 118 -4.79 18.39 -12.64
N ASN A 119 -3.91 19.14 -11.98
CA ASN A 119 -3.61 20.53 -12.37
C ASN A 119 -3.06 20.63 -13.79
N LYS A 120 -2.24 19.67 -14.22
CA LYS A 120 -1.73 19.60 -15.58
C LYS A 120 -2.88 19.41 -16.58
N ILE A 121 -3.80 18.49 -16.32
CA ILE A 121 -4.98 18.23 -17.17
C ILE A 121 -5.86 19.48 -17.27
N ASN A 122 -6.19 20.11 -16.13
CA ASN A 122 -7.05 21.30 -16.10
C ASN A 122 -6.45 22.46 -16.90
N ARG A 123 -5.12 22.66 -16.87
CA ARG A 123 -4.45 23.68 -17.70
C ARG A 123 -4.57 23.38 -19.20
N PHE A 124 -4.45 22.12 -19.62
CA PHE A 124 -4.64 21.74 -21.03
C PHE A 124 -6.07 21.96 -21.49
N LEU A 125 -7.06 21.62 -20.66
CA LEU A 125 -8.47 21.84 -20.98
C LEU A 125 -8.80 23.32 -21.10
N LYS A 126 -8.27 24.16 -20.19
CA LYS A 126 -8.47 25.60 -20.25
C LYS A 126 -7.88 26.22 -21.53
N LYS A 127 -6.65 25.82 -21.91
CA LYS A 127 -5.99 26.29 -23.13
C LYS A 127 -6.68 25.85 -24.44
N LYS A 128 -7.51 24.81 -24.41
CA LYS A 128 -8.24 24.32 -25.59
C LYS A 128 -9.58 25.06 -25.79
N ASN A 129 -10.12 25.65 -24.73
CA ASN A 129 -11.40 26.37 -24.76
C ASN A 129 -11.22 27.89 -24.99
N ASP A 130 -9.98 28.38 -25.07
CA ASP A 130 -9.60 29.72 -25.51
C ASP A 130 -9.11 29.67 -26.96
#